data_AF-A0A4R6G8Z2-F1
#
_entry.id   AF-A0A4R6G8Z2-F1
#
_cell.length_a   1.000
_cell.length_b   1.000
_cell.length_c   1.000
_cell.angle_alpha   90.00
_cell.angle_beta   90.00
_cell.angle_gamma   90.00
#
_symmetry.space_group_name_H-M   'P 1'
#
loop_
_entity.id
_entity.type
_entity.pdbx_description
1 polymer ?
#
loop_
_entity_poly.entity_id
_entity_poly.type
_entity_poly.pdbx_seq_one_letter_code
_entity_poly.pdbx_strand_id
1 'polypeptide(L)'
;MKLIFVGDPMCSWCYGFGKEMTALAKLHPELPLEIVVGGLRAGTTDVLDEAGKNIRLTHWARVEEASGLPFNREGLMARKNFVYDTEPICRAVVAARVVAPDADLLAVFRALQHGFYVEAVDTTDGHVLARLASDALRKLGYSIDMTAFYKVWEADSTIALARKVSHGLVH
;
A
#
# COMPACT_ATOMS: atom_id res chain seq x y z
N MET A 1 -5.53 23.46 7.63
CA MET A 1 -6.26 22.22 7.96
C MET A 1 -5.90 21.18 6.91
N LYS A 2 -5.92 19.88 7.23
CA LYS A 2 -5.54 18.80 6.29
C LYS A 2 -6.49 17.62 6.42
N LEU A 3 -6.62 16.83 5.37
CA LEU A 3 -7.36 15.57 5.39
C LEU A 3 -6.39 14.44 5.68
N ILE A 4 -6.61 13.68 6.76
CA ILE A 4 -5.77 12.55 7.12
C ILE A 4 -6.47 11.26 6.71
N PHE A 5 -5.85 10.50 5.81
CA PHE A 5 -6.26 9.14 5.46
C PHE A 5 -5.34 8.12 6.15
N VAL A 6 -5.89 7.43 7.15
CA VAL A 6 -5.19 6.30 7.78
C VAL A 6 -5.57 5.03 7.04
N GLY A 7 -4.59 4.36 6.43
CA GLY A 7 -4.85 3.19 5.59
C GLY A 7 -3.67 2.24 5.45
N ASP A 8 -3.93 1.07 4.88
CA ASP A 8 -2.91 0.06 4.57
C ASP A 8 -3.10 -0.42 3.12
N PRO A 9 -2.05 -0.49 2.28
CA PRO A 9 -2.19 -0.99 0.91
C PRO A 9 -2.79 -2.41 0.82
N MET A 10 -2.56 -3.26 1.81
CA MET A 10 -3.10 -4.64 1.88
C MET A 10 -4.42 -4.73 2.67
N CYS A 11 -5.04 -3.60 3.04
CA CYS A 11 -6.42 -3.54 3.51
C CYS A 11 -7.40 -3.44 2.32
N SER A 12 -8.25 -4.45 2.16
CA SER A 12 -9.17 -4.54 1.01
C SER A 12 -10.17 -3.40 0.98
N TRP A 13 -10.68 -2.95 2.13
CA TRP A 13 -11.58 -1.80 2.20
C TRP A 13 -10.87 -0.48 1.87
N CYS A 14 -9.58 -0.32 2.22
CA CYS A 14 -8.79 0.84 1.76
C CYS A 14 -8.61 0.83 0.25
N TYR A 15 -8.57 -0.33 -0.39
CA TYR A 15 -8.55 -0.45 -1.85
C TYR A 15 -9.89 -0.07 -2.46
N GLY A 16 -10.98 -0.63 -1.94
CA GLY A 16 -12.35 -0.28 -2.33
C GLY A 16 -12.65 1.22 -2.26
N PHE A 17 -12.11 1.90 -1.25
CA PHE A 17 -12.35 3.33 -0.99
C PHE A 17 -11.54 4.30 -1.86
N GLY A 18 -10.72 3.78 -2.78
CA GLY A 18 -9.83 4.61 -3.58
C GLY A 18 -10.56 5.63 -4.46
N LYS A 19 -11.75 5.27 -4.99
CA LYS A 19 -12.54 6.18 -5.85
C LYS A 19 -13.12 7.35 -5.05
N GLU A 20 -13.62 7.09 -3.85
CA GLU A 20 -14.18 8.08 -2.94
C GLU A 20 -13.09 9.04 -2.46
N MET A 21 -11.89 8.53 -2.14
CA MET A 21 -10.77 9.37 -1.72
C MET A 21 -10.34 10.34 -2.84
N THR A 22 -10.28 9.87 -4.09
CA THR A 22 -10.00 10.73 -5.24
C THR A 22 -11.10 11.77 -5.46
N ALA A 23 -12.37 11.41 -5.29
CA ALA A 23 -13.48 12.36 -5.40
C ALA A 23 -13.39 13.42 -4.30
N LEU A 24 -13.14 13.01 -3.05
CA LEU A 24 -13.02 13.89 -1.90
C LEU A 24 -11.86 14.89 -2.05
N ALA A 25 -10.69 14.43 -2.49
CA ALA A 25 -9.54 15.29 -2.76
C ALA A 25 -9.81 16.32 -3.88
N LYS A 26 -10.62 15.96 -4.88
CA LYS A 26 -11.04 16.89 -5.95
C LYS A 26 -12.08 17.90 -5.49
N LEU A 27 -12.99 17.49 -4.60
CA LEU A 27 -14.02 18.37 -4.02
C LEU A 27 -13.42 19.40 -3.06
N HIS A 28 -12.31 19.06 -2.39
CA HIS A 28 -11.64 19.89 -1.39
C HIS A 28 -10.14 20.08 -1.68
N PRO A 29 -9.77 20.77 -2.79
CA PRO A 29 -8.36 21.00 -3.13
C PRO A 29 -7.61 21.83 -2.09
N GLU A 30 -8.32 22.58 -1.23
CA GLU A 30 -7.76 23.34 -0.11
C GLU A 30 -7.34 22.49 1.10
N LEU A 31 -7.69 21.19 1.11
CA LEU A 31 -7.32 20.23 2.14
C LEU A 31 -6.28 19.25 1.58
N PRO A 32 -4.97 19.51 1.77
CA PRO A 32 -3.94 18.56 1.41
C PRO A 32 -4.21 17.19 2.05
N LEU A 33 -4.12 16.14 1.25
CA LEU A 33 -4.27 14.76 1.70
C LEU A 33 -2.95 14.28 2.31
N GLU A 34 -2.99 13.89 3.58
CA GLU A 34 -1.90 13.17 4.23
C GLU A 34 -2.26 11.70 4.38
N ILE A 35 -1.41 10.82 3.88
CA ILE A 35 -1.55 9.38 4.04
C ILE A 35 -0.69 8.92 5.22
N VAL A 36 -1.36 8.26 6.18
CA VAL A 36 -0.77 7.67 7.38
C VAL A 36 -0.93 6.16 7.27
N VAL A 37 0.18 5.42 7.20
CA VAL A 37 0.13 3.96 7.02
C VAL A 37 -0.10 3.24 8.35
N GLY A 38 -1.20 2.50 8.45
CA GLY A 38 -1.63 1.88 9.71
C GLY A 38 -0.87 0.60 10.09
N GLY A 39 -0.39 -0.18 9.11
CA GLY A 39 0.30 -1.45 9.37
C GLY A 39 -0.63 -2.55 9.90
N LEU A 40 -1.65 -2.92 9.12
CA LEU A 40 -2.71 -3.88 9.46
C LEU A 40 -2.18 -5.19 10.05
N ARG A 41 -1.07 -5.71 9.53
CA ARG A 41 -0.35 -6.87 10.09
C ARG A 41 1.17 -6.66 10.03
N ALA A 42 1.61 -5.45 10.39
CA ALA A 42 3.03 -5.09 10.29
C ALA A 42 3.91 -5.98 11.18
N GLY A 43 4.96 -6.56 10.59
CA GLY A 43 5.94 -7.41 11.26
C GLY A 43 5.42 -8.80 11.65
N THR A 44 4.27 -9.23 11.14
CA THR A 44 3.81 -10.61 11.35
C THR A 44 4.73 -11.58 10.62
N THR A 45 4.92 -12.76 11.22
CA THR A 45 5.64 -13.88 10.60
C THR A 45 4.69 -14.98 10.13
N ASP A 46 3.38 -14.74 10.22
CA ASP A 46 2.36 -15.75 9.91
C ASP A 46 2.29 -15.99 8.40
N VAL A 47 2.54 -17.24 8.01
CA VAL A 47 2.27 -17.69 6.65
C VAL A 47 0.75 -17.69 6.43
N LEU A 48 0.34 -17.13 5.30
CA LEU A 48 -1.04 -17.14 4.87
C LEU A 48 -1.46 -18.56 4.43
N ASP A 49 -2.11 -19.27 5.33
CA ASP A 49 -2.69 -20.58 5.09
C ASP A 49 -4.01 -20.51 4.28
N GLU A 50 -4.55 -21.68 3.93
CA GLU A 50 -5.78 -21.79 3.12
C GLU A 50 -7.00 -21.19 3.83
N ALA A 51 -7.12 -21.34 5.15
CA ALA A 51 -8.18 -20.72 5.92
C ALA A 51 -8.09 -19.18 5.83
N GLY A 52 -6.88 -18.63 6.01
CA GLY A 52 -6.58 -17.22 5.87
C GLY A 52 -6.89 -16.66 4.48
N LYS A 53 -6.57 -17.41 3.41
CA LYS A 53 -6.92 -17.06 2.03
C LYS A 53 -8.43 -17.01 1.83
N ASN A 54 -9.17 -18.02 2.28
CA ASN A 54 -10.63 -18.09 2.12
C ASN A 54 -11.37 -16.95 2.83
N ILE A 55 -10.93 -16.56 4.03
CA ILE A 55 -11.46 -15.39 4.74
C ILE A 55 -11.26 -14.12 3.90
N ARG A 56 -10.08 -13.95 3.29
CA ARG A 56 -9.77 -12.79 2.46
C ARG A 56 -10.57 -12.77 1.17
N LEU A 57 -10.77 -13.91 0.51
CA LEU A 57 -11.66 -14.03 -0.65
C LEU A 57 -13.09 -13.58 -0.32
N THR A 58 -13.58 -13.89 0.88
CA THR A 58 -14.89 -13.41 1.35
C THR A 58 -14.94 -11.89 1.47
N HIS A 59 -13.88 -11.28 2.01
CA HIS A 59 -13.78 -9.81 2.08
C HIS A 59 -13.64 -9.17 0.70
N TRP A 60 -12.81 -9.75 -0.18
CA TRP A 60 -12.59 -9.25 -1.55
C TRP A 60 -13.89 -9.27 -2.35
N ALA A 61 -14.71 -10.32 -2.22
CA ALA A 61 -16.01 -10.38 -2.89
C ALA A 61 -16.94 -9.23 -2.47
N ARG A 62 -17.02 -8.93 -1.16
CA ARG A 62 -17.84 -7.81 -0.66
C ARG A 62 -17.31 -6.44 -1.13
N VAL A 63 -15.99 -6.28 -1.16
CA VAL A 63 -15.38 -5.04 -1.63
C VAL A 63 -15.57 -4.87 -3.14
N GLU A 64 -15.42 -5.93 -3.93
CA GLU A 64 -15.67 -5.91 -5.38
C GLU A 64 -17.12 -5.52 -5.68
N GLU A 65 -18.09 -6.11 -4.98
CA GLU A 65 -19.51 -5.78 -5.11
C GLU A 65 -19.79 -4.29 -4.82
N ALA A 66 -19.21 -3.75 -3.74
CA ALA A 66 -19.44 -2.36 -3.34
C ALA A 66 -18.67 -1.34 -4.20
N SER A 67 -17.44 -1.67 -4.62
CA SER A 67 -16.52 -0.72 -5.25
C SER A 67 -16.48 -0.83 -6.77
N GLY A 68 -16.68 -2.04 -7.32
CA GLY A 68 -16.44 -2.40 -8.72
C GLY A 68 -14.97 -2.66 -9.07
N LEU A 69 -14.06 -2.68 -8.08
CA LEU A 69 -12.63 -2.89 -8.33
C LEU A 69 -12.29 -4.37 -8.49
N PRO A 70 -11.36 -4.72 -9.40
CA PRO A 70 -11.02 -6.11 -9.69
C PRO A 70 -10.16 -6.75 -8.61
N PHE A 71 -10.33 -8.06 -8.45
CA PHE A 71 -9.49 -8.88 -7.57
C PHE A 71 -9.02 -10.17 -8.27
N ASN A 72 -7.72 -10.42 -8.25
CA ASN A 72 -7.10 -11.62 -8.78
C ASN A 72 -7.12 -12.76 -7.74
N ARG A 73 -8.24 -13.49 -7.72
CA ARG A 73 -8.49 -14.60 -6.81
C ARG A 73 -7.54 -15.76 -7.04
N GLU A 74 -7.26 -16.08 -8.31
CA GLU A 74 -6.33 -17.14 -8.69
C GLU A 74 -4.93 -16.86 -8.15
N GLY A 75 -4.46 -15.62 -8.31
CA GLY A 75 -3.16 -15.17 -7.82
C GLY A 75 -3.03 -15.26 -6.29
N LEU A 76 -4.08 -14.90 -5.53
CA LEU A 76 -4.09 -15.09 -4.07
C LEU A 76 -3.98 -16.58 -3.69
N MET A 77 -4.73 -17.44 -4.37
CA MET A 77 -4.75 -18.88 -4.09
C MET A 77 -3.44 -19.57 -4.46
N ALA A 78 -2.78 -19.12 -5.53
CA ALA A 78 -1.50 -19.66 -6.00
C ALA A 78 -0.32 -19.39 -5.05
N ARG A 79 -0.44 -18.46 -4.09
CA ARG A 79 0.64 -18.12 -3.16
C ARG A 79 1.03 -19.31 -2.29
N LYS A 80 2.34 -19.59 -2.21
CA LYS A 80 2.91 -20.61 -1.33
C LYS A 80 3.87 -19.94 -0.36
N ASN A 81 3.78 -20.30 0.92
CA ASN A 81 4.64 -19.75 1.99
C ASN A 81 4.64 -18.22 2.07
N PHE A 82 3.58 -17.56 1.58
CA PHE A 82 3.48 -16.10 1.59
C PHE A 82 3.21 -15.62 3.01
N VAL A 83 4.12 -14.85 3.58
CA VAL A 83 3.90 -14.17 4.86
C VAL A 83 3.03 -12.95 4.61
N TYR A 84 1.89 -12.85 5.30
CA TYR A 84 0.97 -11.71 5.14
C TYR A 84 1.44 -10.49 5.96
N ASP A 85 2.70 -10.10 5.79
CA ASP A 85 3.28 -8.90 6.41
C ASP A 85 2.95 -7.67 5.59
N THR A 86 2.30 -6.70 6.22
CA THR A 86 1.95 -5.43 5.57
C THR A 86 2.98 -4.33 5.79
N GLU A 87 3.99 -4.53 6.65
CA GLU A 87 5.05 -3.55 6.88
C GLU A 87 5.83 -3.23 5.59
N PRO A 88 6.28 -4.21 4.78
CA PRO A 88 7.08 -3.93 3.58
C PRO A 88 6.40 -2.96 2.61
N ILE A 89 5.12 -3.19 2.32
CA ILE A 89 4.34 -2.36 1.39
C ILE A 89 3.96 -1.00 2.00
N CYS A 90 3.68 -0.94 3.32
CA CYS A 90 3.52 0.34 4.03
C CYS A 90 4.82 1.16 3.98
N ARG A 91 5.96 0.51 4.15
CA ARG A 91 7.29 1.13 4.06
C ARG A 91 7.55 1.67 2.66
N ALA A 92 7.04 1.05 1.60
CA ALA A 92 7.11 1.59 0.24
C ALA A 92 6.37 2.92 0.10
N VAL A 93 5.19 3.09 0.72
CA VAL A 93 4.49 4.38 0.75
C VAL A 93 5.31 5.43 1.50
N VAL A 94 5.92 5.06 2.63
CA VAL A 94 6.77 5.95 3.42
C VAL A 94 8.02 6.36 2.63
N ALA A 95 8.67 5.41 1.96
CA ALA A 95 9.83 5.67 1.10
C ALA A 95 9.48 6.62 -0.04
N ALA A 96 8.31 6.45 -0.69
CA ALA A 96 7.83 7.36 -1.72
C ALA A 96 7.69 8.80 -1.21
N ARG A 97 7.16 8.98 0.01
CA ARG A 97 7.08 10.30 0.66
C ARG A 97 8.46 10.90 0.97
N VAL A 98 9.44 10.08 1.32
CA VAL A 98 10.81 10.55 1.59
C VAL A 98 11.49 11.04 0.31
N VAL A 99 11.36 10.30 -0.79
CA VAL A 99 12.04 10.63 -2.06
C VAL A 99 11.31 11.70 -2.88
N ALA A 100 10.00 11.83 -2.70
CA ALA A 100 9.15 12.73 -3.46
C ALA A 100 8.05 13.32 -2.55
N PRO A 101 8.39 14.26 -1.65
CA PRO A 101 7.47 14.77 -0.63
C PRO A 101 6.25 15.50 -1.20
N ASP A 102 6.38 16.07 -2.40
CA ASP A 102 5.32 16.80 -3.10
C ASP A 102 4.55 15.94 -4.12
N ALA A 103 4.83 14.63 -4.18
CA ALA A 103 4.14 13.72 -5.09
C ALA A 103 2.72 13.42 -4.63
N ASP A 104 1.83 13.11 -5.58
CA ASP A 104 0.54 12.50 -5.28
C ASP A 104 0.74 11.08 -4.70
N LEU A 105 0.88 11.00 -3.38
CA LEU A 105 1.05 9.73 -2.67
C LEU A 105 -0.16 8.81 -2.80
N LEU A 106 -1.36 9.33 -3.10
CA LEU A 106 -2.51 8.48 -3.34
C LEU A 106 -2.32 7.66 -4.62
N ALA A 107 -1.72 8.24 -5.66
CA ALA A 107 -1.38 7.51 -6.88
C ALA A 107 -0.36 6.39 -6.63
N VAL A 108 0.67 6.64 -5.82
CA VAL A 108 1.66 5.61 -5.42
C VAL A 108 1.01 4.52 -4.56
N PHE A 109 0.21 4.91 -3.57
CA PHE A 109 -0.56 3.99 -2.72
C PHE A 109 -1.44 3.06 -3.58
N ARG A 110 -2.17 3.61 -4.56
CA ARG A 110 -3.02 2.83 -5.47
C ARG A 110 -2.23 1.93 -6.41
N ALA A 111 -1.04 2.33 -6.86
CA ALA A 111 -0.18 1.47 -7.68
C ALA A 111 0.29 0.25 -6.89
N LEU A 112 0.65 0.43 -5.62
CA LEU A 112 1.02 -0.67 -4.71
C LEU A 112 -0.18 -1.61 -4.46
N GLN A 113 -1.38 -1.05 -4.26
CA GLN A 113 -2.61 -1.84 -4.16
C GLN A 113 -2.88 -2.65 -5.42
N HIS A 114 -2.74 -2.04 -6.61
CA HIS A 114 -2.91 -2.74 -7.88
C HIS A 114 -1.93 -3.92 -8.02
N GLY A 115 -0.67 -3.71 -7.63
CA GLY A 115 0.34 -4.77 -7.58
C GLY A 115 -0.10 -5.96 -6.73
N PHE A 116 -0.68 -5.70 -5.56
CA PHE A 116 -1.16 -6.76 -4.67
C PHE A 116 -2.46 -7.43 -5.14
N TYR A 117 -3.51 -6.66 -5.40
CA TYR A 117 -4.85 -7.19 -5.67
C TYR A 117 -5.06 -7.69 -7.09
N VAL A 118 -4.34 -7.14 -8.08
CA VAL A 118 -4.58 -7.43 -9.49
C VAL A 118 -3.40 -8.19 -10.10
N GLU A 119 -2.19 -7.66 -9.97
CA GLU A 119 -0.99 -8.32 -10.51
C GLU A 119 -0.55 -9.52 -9.66
N ALA A 120 -1.07 -9.64 -8.44
CA ALA A 120 -0.77 -10.69 -7.47
C ALA A 120 0.73 -10.83 -7.15
N VAL A 121 1.52 -9.77 -7.29
CA VAL A 121 2.97 -9.77 -7.06
C VAL A 121 3.32 -9.97 -5.57
N ASP A 122 4.52 -10.47 -5.30
CA ASP A 122 5.01 -10.64 -3.93
C ASP A 122 5.35 -9.28 -3.31
N THR A 123 4.54 -8.88 -2.34
CA THR A 123 4.68 -7.60 -1.63
C THR A 123 5.65 -7.68 -0.45
N THR A 124 6.27 -8.84 -0.20
CA THR A 124 7.37 -8.98 0.77
C THR A 124 8.73 -8.71 0.12
N ASP A 125 8.81 -8.76 -1.22
CA ASP A 125 10.02 -8.46 -1.97
C ASP A 125 10.20 -6.94 -2.17
N GLY A 126 11.26 -6.40 -1.57
CA GLY A 126 11.60 -4.98 -1.68
C GLY A 126 11.91 -4.52 -3.11
N HIS A 127 12.45 -5.38 -3.97
CA HIS A 127 12.69 -5.03 -5.37
C HIS A 127 11.38 -4.90 -6.15
N VAL A 128 10.40 -5.77 -5.90
CA VAL A 128 9.06 -5.67 -6.47
C VAL A 128 8.39 -4.37 -6.04
N LEU A 129 8.45 -4.04 -4.74
CA LEU A 129 7.90 -2.80 -4.20
C LEU A 129 8.59 -1.55 -4.78
N ALA A 130 9.93 -1.58 -4.89
CA ALA A 130 10.70 -0.48 -5.46
C ALA A 130 10.35 -0.25 -6.93
N ARG A 131 10.18 -1.31 -7.71
CA ARG A 131 9.70 -1.22 -9.10
C ARG A 131 8.34 -0.54 -9.18
N LEU A 132 7.35 -1.07 -8.46
CA LEU A 132 5.98 -0.53 -8.48
C LEU A 132 5.93 0.96 -8.09
N ALA A 133 6.62 1.33 -7.01
CA ALA A 133 6.59 2.70 -6.51
C ALA A 133 7.39 3.66 -7.40
N SER A 134 8.56 3.27 -7.89
CA SER A 134 9.35 4.11 -8.81
C SER A 134 8.65 4.30 -10.16
N ASP A 135 7.97 3.27 -10.69
CA ASP A 135 7.17 3.39 -11.90
C ASP A 135 5.96 4.33 -11.70
N ALA A 136 5.32 4.28 -10.52
CA ALA A 136 4.25 5.20 -10.17
C ALA A 136 4.76 6.65 -10.08
N LEU A 137 5.90 6.88 -9.42
CA LEU A 137 6.53 8.18 -9.31
C LEU A 137 6.99 8.74 -10.67
N ARG A 138 7.50 7.88 -11.56
CA ARG A 138 7.88 8.28 -12.93
C ARG A 138 6.68 8.77 -13.73
N LYS A 139 5.51 8.14 -13.58
CA LYS A 139 4.26 8.60 -14.21
C LYS A 139 3.80 9.97 -13.68
N LEU A 140 4.22 10.34 -12.47
CA LEU A 140 3.99 11.65 -11.85
C LEU A 140 5.09 12.67 -12.20
N GLY A 141 6.08 12.32 -13.01
CA GLY A 141 7.17 13.21 -13.44
C GLY A 141 8.41 13.20 -12.55
N TYR A 142 8.47 12.32 -11.55
CA TYR A 142 9.64 12.19 -10.68
C TYR A 142 10.65 11.20 -11.26
N SER A 143 11.87 11.66 -11.55
CA SER A 143 12.94 10.83 -12.10
C SER A 143 13.69 10.08 -11.01
N ILE A 144 13.09 9.01 -10.50
CA ILE A 144 13.69 8.10 -9.51
C ILE A 144 13.73 6.70 -10.11
N ASP A 145 14.91 6.08 -10.12
CA ASP A 145 15.05 4.69 -10.55
C ASP A 145 14.78 3.70 -9.41
N MET A 146 14.57 2.44 -9.78
CA MET A 146 14.28 1.36 -8.84
C MET A 146 15.39 1.16 -7.80
N THR A 147 16.65 1.31 -8.18
CA THR A 147 17.81 1.10 -7.29
C THR A 147 17.88 2.21 -6.24
N ALA A 148 17.70 3.46 -6.65
CA ALA A 148 17.66 4.61 -5.76
C ALA A 148 16.46 4.51 -4.79
N PHE A 149 15.29 4.12 -5.29
CA PHE A 149 14.13 3.90 -4.44
C PHE A 149 14.36 2.78 -3.42
N TYR A 150 14.89 1.64 -3.87
CA TYR A 150 15.16 0.48 -3.01
C TYR A 150 16.09 0.84 -1.85
N LYS A 151 17.16 1.61 -2.11
CA LYS A 151 18.08 2.10 -1.08
C LYS A 151 17.38 2.93 0.01
N VAL A 152 16.40 3.74 -0.37
CA VAL A 152 15.62 4.51 0.60
C VAL A 152 14.63 3.62 1.34
N TRP A 153 14.02 2.66 0.66
CA TRP A 153 13.11 1.70 1.26
C TRP A 153 13.79 0.79 2.30
N GLU A 154 15.02 0.36 2.06
CA GLU A 154 15.78 -0.51 2.98
C GLU A 154 16.49 0.24 4.11
N ALA A 155 16.57 1.57 4.04
CA ALA A 155 17.26 2.36 5.05
C ALA A 155 16.59 2.26 6.43
N ASP A 156 17.39 2.08 7.49
CA ASP A 156 16.92 1.97 8.88
C ASP A 156 16.01 3.14 9.31
N SER A 157 16.28 4.35 8.79
CA SER A 157 15.46 5.54 9.04
C SER A 157 14.04 5.39 8.51
N THR A 158 13.89 4.80 7.31
CA THR A 158 12.59 4.56 6.67
C THR A 158 11.85 3.42 7.37
N ILE A 159 12.56 2.36 7.77
CA ILE A 159 11.99 1.26 8.58
C ILE A 159 11.46 1.82 9.91
N ALA A 160 12.26 2.62 10.61
CA ALA A 160 11.85 3.25 11.87
C ALA A 160 10.64 4.17 11.68
N LEU A 161 10.59 4.94 10.58
CA LEU A 161 9.46 5.81 10.27
C LEU A 161 8.17 5.02 9.98
N ALA A 162 8.25 3.92 9.23
CA ALA A 162 7.10 3.05 8.97
C ALA A 162 6.54 2.40 10.25
N ARG A 163 7.41 2.03 11.19
CA ARG A 163 7.03 1.41 12.48
C ARG A 163 6.51 2.39 13.52
N LYS A 164 6.96 3.66 13.50
CA LYS A 164 6.48 4.70 14.44
C LYS A 164 5.00 5.03 14.22
N VAL A 165 4.54 4.99 12.97
CA VAL A 165 3.15 5.33 12.62
C VAL A 165 2.15 4.27 13.12
N SER A 166 2.56 3.00 13.15
CA SER A 166 1.75 1.88 13.65
C SER A 166 1.58 1.89 15.18
N HIS A 167 2.50 2.51 15.92
CA HIS A 167 2.47 2.55 17.40
C HIS A 167 1.97 3.90 17.97
N GLY A 168 1.94 4.96 17.16
CA GLY A 168 1.61 6.33 17.61
C GLY A 168 0.11 6.64 17.74
N LEU A 169 -0.79 5.69 17.48
CA LEU A 169 -2.25 5.88 17.58
C LEU A 169 -2.83 5.34 18.91
N VAL A 170 -2.00 4.96 19.87
CA VAL A 170 -2.41 4.38 21.18
C VAL A 170 -2.06 5.27 22.38
N HIS A 171 -1.63 6.51 22.16
CA HIS A 171 -1.33 7.45 23.25
C HIS A 171 -1.97 8.83 23.02
#